data_AF-A0A9R1D2I6-F1
#
_entry.id   AF-A0A9R1D2I6-F1
#
_cell.length_a   1.000
_cell.length_b   1.000
_cell.length_c   1.000
_cell.angle_alpha   90.00
_cell.angle_beta   90.00
_cell.angle_gamma   90.00
#
_symmetry.space_group_name_H-M   'P 1'
#
loop_
_entity.id
_entity.type
_entity.pdbx_description
1 polymer ?
#
loop_
_entity_poly.entity_id
_entity_poly.type
_entity_poly.pdbx_seq_one_letter_code
_entity_poly.pdbx_strand_id
1 'polypeptide(L)'
;MSTSTRGAFIVFEGLDRCGKSTQVDHLVQRLERQGRRARLQKFPGKMIDAYLQSKTEIDDHAIHLLFSANRWECSAAIRRDLASGITVIADRYAFSGIAFSAAKGLCFDFCLQPDAGLPLPDATLYLTLSPETAAKRSAYGEERYESVSIQQAVRQQFKLVADEIKNRHGADKWIEIDADGTITDVEERVWSQISYVVEHANGSIGDLWSWLIVAAHVTLPDAKLFTLSRGLAFQPSLALAFITSYMTYYTLLDPIGGITYIPVGSLLYLTATYLATSPPTWLPLTSPGEPSAIPFALVVHGLAWIAQFIGHGVFEHRAPALLDNLVQALVLAPFFVHLEALFAFFNYKPDLHKKIKARAGLRIRDMNRQKSRKAE
;
A
#
# COMPACT_ATOMS: atom_id res chain seq x y z
N MET A 1 24.11 2.60 -22.31
CA MET A 1 23.94 1.33 -21.57
C MET A 1 22.53 0.85 -21.80
N SER A 2 22.32 -0.44 -22.07
CA SER A 2 20.96 -0.99 -22.31
C SER A 2 20.11 -0.80 -21.06
N THR A 3 18.94 -0.17 -21.22
CA THR A 3 17.91 -0.14 -20.19
C THR A 3 17.41 -1.56 -19.98
N SER A 4 17.47 -2.06 -18.74
CA SER A 4 16.92 -3.38 -18.39
C SER A 4 15.41 -3.36 -18.59
N THR A 5 14.94 -3.86 -19.72
CA THR A 5 13.52 -4.02 -20.01
C THR A 5 12.97 -5.17 -19.19
N ARG A 6 11.86 -4.92 -18.48
CA ARG A 6 11.15 -5.94 -17.73
C ARG A 6 9.89 -6.34 -18.49
N GLY A 7 9.24 -7.42 -18.06
CA GLY A 7 7.88 -7.70 -18.49
C GLY A 7 6.90 -6.62 -18.02
N ALA A 8 5.83 -6.44 -18.79
CA ALA A 8 4.67 -5.69 -18.33
C ALA A 8 3.80 -6.55 -17.41
N PHE A 9 3.16 -5.95 -16.41
CA PHE A 9 2.11 -6.58 -15.62
C PHE A 9 0.76 -6.01 -16.02
N ILE A 10 -0.08 -6.82 -16.66
CA ILE A 10 -1.38 -6.39 -17.19
C ILE A 10 -2.47 -7.20 -16.49
N VAL A 11 -3.42 -6.51 -15.86
CA VAL A 11 -4.58 -7.13 -15.21
C VAL A 11 -5.81 -6.93 -16.09
N PHE A 12 -6.60 -7.98 -16.26
CA PHE A 12 -7.95 -7.92 -16.83
C PHE A 12 -8.98 -8.02 -15.69
N GLU A 13 -9.79 -6.98 -15.55
CA GLU A 13 -10.95 -6.93 -14.65
C GLU A 13 -12.25 -6.78 -15.44
N GLY A 14 -13.36 -6.98 -14.74
CA GLY A 14 -14.69 -6.89 -15.34
C GLY A 14 -15.68 -7.84 -14.69
N LEU A 15 -16.95 -7.57 -14.95
CA LEU A 15 -18.06 -8.45 -14.55
C LEU A 15 -17.98 -9.81 -15.27
N ASP A 16 -18.87 -10.72 -14.88
CA ASP A 16 -18.87 -12.04 -15.49
C ASP A 16 -19.32 -11.98 -16.96
N ARG A 17 -18.71 -12.83 -17.80
CA ARG A 17 -19.02 -13.00 -19.24
C ARG A 17 -18.78 -11.79 -20.15
N CYS A 18 -18.10 -10.74 -19.67
CA CYS A 18 -17.62 -9.67 -20.55
C CYS A 18 -16.53 -10.12 -21.54
N GLY A 19 -15.96 -11.32 -21.37
CA GLY A 19 -15.03 -11.96 -22.33
C GLY A 19 -13.56 -12.01 -21.88
N LYS A 20 -13.27 -11.70 -20.61
CA LYS A 20 -11.91 -11.64 -20.03
C LYS A 20 -11.00 -12.79 -20.48
N SER A 21 -11.35 -14.03 -20.14
CA SER A 21 -10.47 -15.18 -20.38
C SER A 21 -10.18 -15.40 -21.88
N THR A 22 -11.15 -15.15 -22.77
CA THR A 22 -10.94 -15.17 -24.23
C THR A 22 -9.92 -14.11 -24.67
N GLN A 23 -10.08 -12.87 -24.20
CA GLN A 23 -9.18 -11.76 -24.55
C GLN A 23 -7.78 -11.93 -23.95
N VAL A 24 -7.70 -12.52 -22.75
CA VAL A 24 -6.46 -12.89 -22.08
C VAL A 24 -5.70 -13.98 -22.86
N ASP A 25 -6.39 -15.06 -23.27
CA ASP A 25 -5.79 -16.15 -24.04
C ASP A 25 -5.34 -15.67 -25.43
N HIS A 26 -6.12 -14.79 -26.09
CA HIS A 26 -5.75 -14.13 -27.34
C HIS A 26 -4.51 -13.25 -27.18
N LEU A 27 -4.44 -12.43 -26.12
CA LEU A 27 -3.29 -11.56 -25.85
C LEU A 27 -2.00 -12.37 -25.61
N VAL A 28 -2.06 -13.46 -24.85
CA VAL A 28 -0.92 -14.37 -24.66
C VAL A 28 -0.41 -14.87 -26.02
N GLN A 29 -1.30 -15.41 -26.86
CA GLN A 29 -0.92 -15.90 -28.19
C GLN A 29 -0.36 -14.79 -29.09
N ARG A 30 -0.88 -13.57 -29.01
CA ARG A 30 -0.41 -12.41 -29.79
C ARG A 30 1.02 -12.02 -29.39
N LEU A 31 1.32 -12.02 -28.10
CA LEU A 31 2.68 -11.77 -27.59
C LEU A 31 3.67 -12.87 -28.00
N GLU A 32 3.26 -14.14 -27.90
CA GLU A 32 4.08 -15.29 -28.32
C GLU A 32 4.40 -15.23 -29.83
N ARG A 33 3.42 -14.89 -30.68
CA ARG A 33 3.63 -14.67 -32.13
C ARG A 33 4.58 -13.52 -32.44
N GLN A 34 4.69 -12.53 -31.54
CA GLN A 34 5.68 -11.44 -31.61
C GLN A 34 7.04 -11.80 -30.99
N GLY A 35 7.26 -13.05 -30.57
CA GLY A 35 8.49 -13.50 -29.93
C GLY A 35 8.67 -13.00 -28.49
N ARG A 36 7.63 -12.44 -27.87
CA ARG A 36 7.64 -11.97 -26.48
C ARG A 36 7.21 -13.10 -25.55
N ARG A 37 7.94 -13.29 -24.44
CA ARG A 37 7.55 -14.24 -23.40
C ARG A 37 6.39 -13.66 -22.58
N ALA A 38 5.29 -14.38 -22.52
CA ALA A 38 4.13 -14.05 -21.70
C ALA A 38 3.81 -15.20 -20.73
N ARG A 39 3.22 -14.89 -19.57
CA ARG A 39 2.67 -15.87 -18.63
C ARG A 39 1.29 -15.46 -18.16
N LEU A 40 0.34 -16.38 -18.27
CA LEU A 40 -0.98 -16.26 -17.67
C LEU A 40 -0.93 -16.56 -16.15
N GLN A 41 -1.53 -15.68 -15.36
CA GLN A 41 -1.88 -15.90 -13.96
C GLN A 41 -3.41 -15.79 -13.83
N LYS A 42 -4.07 -16.75 -13.20
CA LYS A 42 -5.51 -16.64 -12.88
C LYS A 42 -5.67 -16.45 -11.37
N PHE A 43 -6.65 -15.64 -10.98
CA PHE A 43 -7.04 -15.47 -9.58
C PHE A 43 -8.56 -15.65 -9.41
N PRO A 44 -9.03 -16.39 -8.39
CA PRO A 44 -8.25 -17.15 -7.41
C PRO A 44 -7.58 -18.39 -8.00
N GLY A 45 -6.64 -18.98 -7.25
CA GLY A 45 -6.17 -20.34 -7.45
C GLY A 45 -7.09 -21.39 -6.83
N LYS A 46 -6.82 -22.67 -7.15
CA LYS A 46 -7.67 -23.85 -6.84
C LYS A 46 -8.08 -24.04 -5.38
N MET A 47 -7.37 -23.40 -4.44
CA MET A 47 -7.60 -23.57 -3.00
C MET A 47 -8.92 -22.97 -2.51
N ILE A 48 -9.58 -22.13 -3.33
CA ILE A 48 -10.84 -21.44 -2.98
C ILE A 48 -12.04 -21.97 -3.79
N ASP A 49 -11.83 -22.91 -4.72
CA ASP A 49 -12.86 -23.45 -5.62
C ASP A 49 -14.08 -24.02 -4.88
N ALA A 50 -13.88 -24.65 -3.72
CA ALA A 50 -14.97 -25.22 -2.91
C ALA A 50 -15.96 -24.16 -2.39
N TYR A 51 -15.49 -22.94 -2.11
CA TYR A 51 -16.32 -21.83 -1.69
C TYR A 51 -17.12 -21.23 -2.87
N LEU A 52 -16.47 -21.08 -4.02
CA LEU A 52 -17.10 -20.57 -5.26
C LEU A 52 -18.21 -21.49 -5.77
N GLN A 53 -17.97 -22.80 -5.69
CA GLN A 53 -18.94 -23.87 -6.01
C GLN A 53 -20.00 -24.07 -4.92
N SER A 54 -20.08 -23.17 -3.92
CA SER A 54 -21.04 -23.22 -2.81
C SER A 54 -21.06 -24.52 -2.00
N LYS A 55 -19.93 -25.26 -1.96
CA LYS A 55 -19.79 -26.51 -1.20
C LYS A 55 -19.45 -26.30 0.27
N THR A 56 -18.98 -25.10 0.62
CA THR A 56 -18.61 -24.69 1.98
C THR A 56 -19.00 -23.23 2.22
N GLU A 57 -19.68 -22.96 3.34
CA GLU A 57 -19.86 -21.60 3.85
C GLU A 57 -18.63 -21.15 4.67
N ILE A 58 -18.20 -19.91 4.46
CA ILE A 58 -17.07 -19.26 5.14
C ILE A 58 -17.48 -17.80 5.35
N ASP A 59 -17.16 -17.23 6.53
CA ASP A 59 -17.41 -15.81 6.84
C ASP A 59 -16.79 -14.87 5.79
N ASP A 60 -17.48 -13.78 5.47
CA ASP A 60 -17.08 -12.89 4.38
C ASP A 60 -15.75 -12.14 4.65
N HIS A 61 -15.38 -11.89 5.91
CA HIS A 61 -14.05 -11.36 6.24
C HIS A 61 -12.98 -12.44 6.08
N ALA A 62 -13.25 -13.65 6.56
CA ALA A 62 -12.31 -14.77 6.45
C ALA A 62 -12.01 -15.13 4.99
N ILE A 63 -13.04 -15.21 4.13
CA ILE A 63 -12.85 -15.52 2.71
C ILE A 63 -12.17 -14.37 1.95
N HIS A 64 -12.45 -13.11 2.30
CA HIS A 64 -11.74 -11.96 1.74
C HIS A 64 -10.22 -12.03 2.02
N LEU A 65 -9.85 -12.34 3.27
CA LEU A 65 -8.45 -12.51 3.66
C LEU A 65 -7.80 -13.72 2.96
N LEU A 66 -8.53 -14.82 2.75
CA LEU A 66 -8.03 -15.97 1.96
C LEU A 66 -7.80 -15.60 0.49
N PHE A 67 -8.69 -14.83 -0.14
CA PHE A 67 -8.48 -14.30 -1.49
C PHE A 67 -7.22 -13.42 -1.58
N SER A 68 -6.98 -12.57 -0.58
CA SER A 68 -5.77 -11.74 -0.53
C SER A 68 -4.51 -12.57 -0.30
N ALA A 69 -4.53 -13.52 0.64
CA ALA A 69 -3.41 -14.43 0.91
C ALA A 69 -2.99 -15.22 -0.36
N ASN A 70 -3.95 -15.67 -1.18
CA ASN A 70 -3.66 -16.35 -2.43
C ASN A 70 -2.98 -15.43 -3.49
N ARG A 71 -3.27 -14.11 -3.47
CA ARG A 71 -2.52 -13.14 -4.29
C ARG A 71 -1.09 -12.93 -3.77
N TRP A 72 -0.93 -12.84 -2.45
CA TRP A 72 0.38 -12.70 -1.81
C TRP A 72 1.32 -13.88 -2.04
N GLU A 73 0.80 -15.11 -2.01
CA GLU A 73 1.53 -16.33 -2.38
C GLU A 73 2.16 -16.22 -3.79
N CYS A 74 1.41 -15.67 -4.75
CA CYS A 74 1.86 -15.50 -6.13
C CYS A 74 2.74 -14.26 -6.36
N SER A 75 2.71 -13.26 -5.45
CA SER A 75 3.39 -11.96 -5.58
C SER A 75 4.89 -12.09 -5.90
N ALA A 76 5.62 -12.94 -5.17
CA ALA A 76 7.05 -13.13 -5.37
C ALA A 76 7.40 -13.80 -6.71
N ALA A 77 6.52 -14.65 -7.24
CA ALA A 77 6.68 -15.25 -8.57
C ALA A 77 6.44 -14.20 -9.67
N ILE A 78 5.34 -13.43 -9.56
CA ILE A 78 5.02 -12.34 -10.49
C ILE A 78 6.19 -11.35 -10.59
N ARG A 79 6.71 -10.85 -9.47
CA ARG A 79 7.86 -9.92 -9.45
C ARG A 79 9.10 -10.51 -10.14
N ARG A 80 9.36 -11.82 -9.97
CA ARG A 80 10.50 -12.52 -10.59
C ARG A 80 10.35 -12.66 -12.10
N ASP A 81 9.16 -13.05 -12.57
CA ASP A 81 8.87 -13.21 -13.99
C ASP A 81 9.03 -11.88 -14.73
N LEU A 82 8.42 -10.82 -14.19
CA LEU A 82 8.54 -9.46 -14.70
C LEU A 82 10.01 -9.03 -14.76
N ALA A 83 10.76 -9.14 -13.66
CA ALA A 83 12.18 -8.80 -13.62
C ALA A 83 13.03 -9.60 -14.61
N SER A 84 12.62 -10.83 -14.96
CA SER A 84 13.29 -11.66 -15.97
C SER A 84 12.94 -11.31 -17.43
N GLY A 85 12.04 -10.33 -17.66
CA GLY A 85 11.57 -9.94 -18.99
C GLY A 85 10.41 -10.79 -19.52
N ILE A 86 9.58 -11.36 -18.64
CA ILE A 86 8.37 -12.11 -18.99
C ILE A 86 7.15 -11.24 -18.62
N THR A 87 6.32 -10.90 -19.60
CA THR A 87 5.07 -10.16 -19.36
C THR A 87 4.08 -11.08 -18.63
N VAL A 88 3.51 -10.61 -17.53
CA VAL A 88 2.50 -11.36 -16.76
C VAL A 88 1.13 -10.78 -17.06
N ILE A 89 0.20 -11.62 -17.52
CA ILE A 89 -1.20 -11.26 -17.75
C ILE A 89 -2.04 -11.94 -16.68
N ALA A 90 -2.78 -11.16 -15.90
CA ALA A 90 -3.62 -11.65 -14.82
C ALA A 90 -5.11 -11.58 -15.18
N ASP A 91 -5.82 -12.72 -15.13
CA ASP A 91 -7.28 -12.78 -15.17
C ASP A 91 -7.79 -12.60 -13.71
N ARG A 92 -8.35 -11.41 -13.44
CA ARG A 92 -8.65 -10.83 -12.11
C ARG A 92 -7.42 -10.56 -11.24
N TYR A 93 -7.59 -9.67 -10.25
CA TYR A 93 -6.56 -9.39 -9.25
C TYR A 93 -7.18 -8.87 -7.93
N ALA A 94 -6.46 -7.99 -7.21
CA ALA A 94 -6.93 -7.32 -5.99
C ALA A 94 -8.27 -6.60 -6.19
N PHE A 95 -8.48 -5.98 -7.36
CA PHE A 95 -9.66 -5.16 -7.65
C PHE A 95 -10.96 -5.98 -7.63
N SER A 96 -10.98 -7.18 -8.24
CA SER A 96 -12.05 -8.16 -8.03
C SER A 96 -12.23 -8.49 -6.54
N GLY A 97 -11.14 -8.78 -5.81
CA GLY A 97 -11.20 -9.06 -4.37
C GLY A 97 -11.91 -7.97 -3.55
N ILE A 98 -11.56 -6.71 -3.80
CA ILE A 98 -12.17 -5.53 -3.17
C ILE A 98 -13.62 -5.38 -3.59
N ALA A 99 -13.91 -5.38 -4.90
CA ALA A 99 -15.24 -5.07 -5.43
C ALA A 99 -16.30 -6.11 -5.02
N PHE A 100 -15.97 -7.41 -5.05
CA PHE A 100 -16.90 -8.46 -4.63
C PHE A 100 -17.13 -8.47 -3.12
N SER A 101 -16.11 -8.19 -2.30
CA SER A 101 -16.23 -8.19 -0.83
C SER A 101 -16.99 -6.95 -0.34
N ALA A 102 -16.69 -5.77 -0.87
CA ALA A 102 -17.43 -4.54 -0.57
C ALA A 102 -18.90 -4.61 -1.03
N ALA A 103 -19.20 -5.30 -2.14
CA ALA A 103 -20.57 -5.50 -2.62
C ALA A 103 -21.42 -6.38 -1.69
N LYS A 104 -20.79 -7.18 -0.82
CA LYS A 104 -21.45 -7.97 0.23
C LYS A 104 -21.64 -7.20 1.54
N GLY A 105 -21.15 -5.96 1.61
CA GLY A 105 -21.32 -5.08 2.77
C GLY A 105 -20.08 -4.92 3.67
N LEU A 106 -18.93 -5.48 3.28
CA LEU A 106 -17.67 -5.21 3.99
C LEU A 106 -17.22 -3.76 3.76
N CYS A 107 -16.57 -3.18 4.77
CA CYS A 107 -16.02 -1.82 4.68
C CYS A 107 -14.98 -1.75 3.55
N PHE A 108 -15.13 -0.78 2.65
CA PHE A 108 -14.24 -0.59 1.49
C PHE A 108 -12.77 -0.42 1.89
N ASP A 109 -12.50 0.35 2.95
CA ASP A 109 -11.14 0.54 3.47
C ASP A 109 -10.54 -0.76 4.03
N PHE A 110 -11.35 -1.58 4.71
CA PHE A 110 -10.94 -2.92 5.15
C PHE A 110 -10.63 -3.82 3.95
N CYS A 111 -11.42 -3.75 2.88
CA CYS A 111 -11.18 -4.55 1.67
C CYS A 111 -9.88 -4.14 0.94
N LEU A 112 -9.44 -2.88 1.06
CA LEU A 112 -8.20 -2.38 0.47
C LEU A 112 -6.94 -2.84 1.20
N GLN A 113 -6.93 -2.85 2.55
CA GLN A 113 -5.68 -3.03 3.31
C GLN A 113 -4.96 -4.37 3.07
N PRO A 114 -5.64 -5.53 2.97
CA PRO A 114 -4.97 -6.82 2.81
C PRO A 114 -4.11 -6.88 1.54
N ASP A 115 -4.52 -6.23 0.46
CA ASP A 115 -3.82 -6.23 -0.83
C ASP A 115 -2.75 -5.12 -0.97
N ALA A 116 -2.58 -4.27 0.04
CA ALA A 116 -1.65 -3.14 -0.01
C ALA A 116 -0.18 -3.61 -0.04
N GLY A 117 0.51 -3.36 -1.16
CA GLY A 117 1.88 -3.83 -1.41
C GLY A 117 1.97 -5.07 -2.31
N LEU A 118 0.85 -5.55 -2.85
CA LEU A 118 0.88 -6.40 -4.03
C LEU A 118 1.44 -5.62 -5.24
N PRO A 119 2.07 -6.30 -6.22
CA PRO A 119 2.58 -5.66 -7.44
C PRO A 119 1.49 -4.82 -8.12
N LEU A 120 1.76 -3.53 -8.35
CA LEU A 120 0.85 -2.64 -9.09
C LEU A 120 0.88 -2.96 -10.60
N PRO A 121 -0.27 -3.19 -11.26
CA PRO A 121 -0.31 -3.38 -12.71
C PRO A 121 0.14 -2.13 -13.47
N ASP A 122 0.86 -2.33 -14.57
CA ASP A 122 1.21 -1.25 -15.48
C ASP A 122 -0.02 -0.69 -16.20
N ALA A 123 -0.98 -1.57 -16.48
CA ALA A 123 -2.32 -1.27 -16.98
C ALA A 123 -3.35 -2.26 -16.41
N THR A 124 -4.48 -1.75 -15.94
CA THR A 124 -5.67 -2.55 -15.59
C THR A 124 -6.74 -2.32 -16.65
N LEU A 125 -7.11 -3.37 -17.37
CA LEU A 125 -8.14 -3.34 -18.40
C LEU A 125 -9.48 -3.77 -17.81
N TYR A 126 -10.40 -2.83 -17.63
CA TYR A 126 -11.74 -3.11 -17.14
C TYR A 126 -12.69 -3.30 -18.32
N LEU A 127 -13.02 -4.56 -18.62
CA LEU A 127 -13.93 -4.91 -19.71
C LEU A 127 -15.38 -4.68 -19.28
N THR A 128 -15.98 -3.65 -19.88
CA THR A 128 -17.38 -3.26 -19.70
C THR A 128 -18.28 -3.92 -20.74
N LEU A 129 -19.48 -4.30 -20.33
CA LEU A 129 -20.52 -4.78 -21.23
C LEU A 129 -21.87 -4.22 -20.77
N SER A 130 -22.80 -4.04 -21.70
CA SER A 130 -24.19 -3.72 -21.37
C SER A 130 -24.86 -4.95 -20.71
N PRO A 131 -25.73 -4.77 -19.70
CA PRO A 131 -26.47 -5.90 -19.11
C PRO A 131 -27.25 -6.72 -20.14
N GLU A 132 -27.77 -6.05 -21.17
CA GLU A 132 -28.58 -6.62 -22.24
C GLU A 132 -27.73 -7.50 -23.18
N THR A 133 -26.49 -7.11 -23.49
CA THR A 133 -25.57 -7.94 -24.28
C THR A 133 -24.95 -9.05 -23.43
N ALA A 134 -24.71 -8.82 -22.13
CA ALA A 134 -24.25 -9.85 -21.19
C ALA A 134 -25.26 -11.01 -21.06
N ALA A 135 -26.56 -10.70 -20.92
CA ALA A 135 -27.62 -11.69 -20.83
C ALA A 135 -27.72 -12.59 -22.07
N LYS A 136 -27.45 -12.04 -23.27
CA LYS A 136 -27.47 -12.79 -24.55
C LYS A 136 -26.36 -13.84 -24.67
N ARG A 137 -25.30 -13.79 -23.84
CA ARG A 137 -24.18 -14.76 -23.88
C ARG A 137 -24.49 -16.09 -23.12
N SER A 138 -25.71 -16.25 -22.59
CA SER A 138 -26.35 -17.50 -22.10
C SER A 138 -25.83 -18.18 -20.82
N ALA A 139 -26.69 -19.02 -20.22
CA ALA A 139 -26.52 -19.92 -19.05
C ALA A 139 -26.21 -19.30 -17.67
N TYR A 140 -27.04 -18.38 -17.16
CA TYR A 140 -26.85 -17.72 -15.84
C TYR A 140 -27.15 -18.67 -14.66
N GLY A 141 -26.26 -18.77 -13.64
CA GLY A 141 -26.68 -19.14 -12.29
C GLY A 141 -26.16 -20.46 -11.68
N GLU A 142 -24.91 -20.87 -11.92
CA GLU A 142 -24.31 -22.00 -11.16
C GLU A 142 -23.32 -21.56 -10.07
N GLU A 143 -22.62 -20.43 -10.23
CA GLU A 143 -21.61 -19.96 -9.25
C GLU A 143 -22.16 -18.89 -8.28
N ARG A 144 -21.59 -18.83 -7.07
CA ARG A 144 -22.06 -18.02 -5.91
C ARG A 144 -22.31 -16.53 -6.21
N TYR A 145 -21.69 -15.96 -7.24
CA TYR A 145 -21.77 -14.53 -7.56
C TYR A 145 -22.57 -14.19 -8.82
N GLU A 146 -23.13 -15.18 -9.54
CA GLU A 146 -23.87 -14.98 -10.79
C GLU A 146 -25.33 -14.53 -10.59
N SER A 147 -25.59 -13.61 -9.65
CA SER A 147 -26.92 -13.00 -9.49
C SER A 147 -26.93 -11.57 -10.01
N VAL A 148 -28.02 -11.16 -10.66
CA VAL A 148 -28.12 -9.83 -11.30
C VAL A 148 -27.94 -8.70 -10.29
N SER A 149 -28.49 -8.85 -9.07
CA SER A 149 -28.36 -7.87 -8.00
C SER A 149 -26.93 -7.77 -7.45
N ILE A 150 -26.23 -8.91 -7.29
CA ILE A 150 -24.82 -8.92 -6.90
C ILE A 150 -23.96 -8.26 -7.98
N GLN A 151 -24.13 -8.62 -9.25
CA GLN A 151 -23.36 -8.03 -10.35
C GLN A 151 -23.59 -6.52 -10.49
N GLN A 152 -24.81 -6.03 -10.22
CA GLN A 152 -25.09 -4.59 -10.14
C GLN A 152 -24.37 -3.91 -8.98
N ALA A 153 -24.37 -4.49 -7.78
CA ALA A 153 -23.63 -3.97 -6.63
C ALA A 153 -22.11 -3.95 -6.89
N VAL A 154 -21.56 -5.05 -7.40
CA VAL A 154 -20.16 -5.21 -7.80
C VAL A 154 -19.78 -4.17 -8.87
N ARG A 155 -20.66 -3.87 -9.84
CA ARG A 155 -20.42 -2.81 -10.85
C ARG A 155 -20.25 -1.42 -10.23
N GLN A 156 -20.97 -1.10 -9.15
CA GLN A 156 -20.79 0.19 -8.46
C GLN A 156 -19.50 0.19 -7.64
N GLN A 157 -19.16 -0.92 -6.97
CA GLN A 157 -17.89 -1.05 -6.25
C GLN A 157 -16.68 -0.95 -7.18
N PHE A 158 -16.75 -1.52 -8.39
CA PHE A 158 -15.70 -1.36 -9.41
C PHE A 158 -15.49 0.09 -9.84
N LYS A 159 -16.51 0.96 -9.81
CA LYS A 159 -16.31 2.41 -10.04
C LYS A 159 -15.50 3.04 -8.92
N LEU A 160 -15.84 2.73 -7.66
CA LEU A 160 -15.08 3.23 -6.51
C LEU A 160 -13.62 2.74 -6.55
N VAL A 161 -13.38 1.48 -6.93
CA VAL A 161 -12.02 0.97 -7.16
C VAL A 161 -11.34 1.69 -8.33
N ALA A 162 -12.05 1.92 -9.45
CA ALA A 162 -11.50 2.65 -10.59
C ALA A 162 -11.08 4.07 -10.21
N ASP A 163 -11.94 4.81 -9.53
CA ASP A 163 -11.69 6.17 -9.05
C ASP A 163 -10.49 6.17 -8.07
N GLU A 164 -10.44 5.22 -7.13
CA GLU A 164 -9.33 5.10 -6.18
C GLU A 164 -7.98 4.82 -6.85
N ILE A 165 -7.95 3.94 -7.87
CA ILE A 165 -6.74 3.65 -8.65
C ILE A 165 -6.33 4.84 -9.52
N LYS A 166 -7.28 5.48 -10.21
CA LYS A 166 -7.02 6.70 -11.01
C LYS A 166 -6.47 7.82 -10.12
N ASN A 167 -7.04 8.04 -8.93
CA ASN A 167 -6.63 9.06 -7.98
C ASN A 167 -5.25 8.78 -7.34
N ARG A 168 -4.92 7.52 -7.03
CA ARG A 168 -3.66 7.17 -6.36
C ARG A 168 -2.47 6.93 -7.30
N HIS A 169 -2.73 6.45 -8.51
CA HIS A 169 -1.69 5.87 -9.37
C HIS A 169 -1.66 6.42 -10.81
N GLY A 170 -2.62 7.28 -11.18
CA GLY A 170 -2.72 7.86 -12.52
C GLY A 170 -3.86 7.25 -13.35
N ALA A 171 -4.44 8.07 -14.22
CA ALA A 171 -5.58 7.68 -15.06
C ALA A 171 -5.24 6.55 -16.06
N ASP A 172 -3.97 6.43 -16.44
CA ASP A 172 -3.43 5.39 -17.32
C ASP A 172 -3.42 3.98 -16.68
N LYS A 173 -3.53 3.89 -15.35
CA LYS A 173 -3.54 2.61 -14.63
C LYS A 173 -4.88 1.89 -14.67
N TRP A 174 -5.96 2.58 -15.04
CA TRP A 174 -7.30 2.01 -15.18
C TRP A 174 -7.96 2.40 -16.51
N ILE A 175 -7.95 1.46 -17.44
CA ILE A 175 -8.43 1.65 -18.81
C ILE A 175 -9.75 0.89 -18.97
N GLU A 176 -10.82 1.63 -19.21
CA GLU A 176 -12.14 1.06 -19.48
C GLU A 176 -12.25 0.67 -20.95
N ILE A 177 -12.57 -0.59 -21.22
CA ILE A 177 -12.73 -1.12 -22.58
C ILE A 177 -14.19 -1.51 -22.78
N ASP A 178 -14.81 -1.01 -23.84
CA ASP A 178 -16.08 -1.55 -24.33
C ASP A 178 -15.84 -2.93 -24.97
N ALA A 179 -16.49 -3.96 -24.42
CA ALA A 179 -16.40 -5.34 -24.87
C ALA A 179 -17.61 -5.79 -25.72
N ASP A 180 -18.40 -4.84 -26.24
CA ASP A 180 -19.39 -5.08 -27.31
C ASP A 180 -18.73 -5.13 -28.70
N GLY A 181 -19.37 -5.81 -29.65
CA GLY A 181 -18.80 -6.16 -30.96
C GLY A 181 -18.25 -7.60 -31.04
N THR A 182 -17.43 -7.88 -32.04
CA THR A 182 -16.83 -9.21 -32.24
C THR A 182 -15.59 -9.42 -31.36
N ILE A 183 -15.16 -10.68 -31.19
CA ILE A 183 -13.94 -11.01 -30.43
C ILE A 183 -12.72 -10.26 -30.98
N THR A 184 -12.60 -10.17 -32.30
CA THR A 184 -11.50 -9.47 -32.98
C THR A 184 -11.54 -7.96 -32.78
N ASP A 185 -12.74 -7.34 -32.79
CA ASP A 185 -12.88 -5.89 -32.52
C ASP A 185 -12.39 -5.55 -31.12
N VAL A 186 -12.74 -6.39 -30.13
CA VAL A 186 -12.32 -6.22 -28.74
C VAL A 186 -10.82 -6.53 -28.58
N GLU A 187 -10.25 -7.50 -29.33
CA GLU A 187 -8.81 -7.79 -29.33
C GLU A 187 -7.99 -6.58 -29.82
N GLU A 188 -8.39 -5.95 -30.93
CA GLU A 188 -7.68 -4.76 -31.43
C GLU A 188 -7.87 -3.54 -30.51
N ARG A 189 -9.04 -3.37 -29.88
CA ARG A 189 -9.22 -2.35 -28.82
C ARG A 189 -8.26 -2.59 -27.66
N VAL A 190 -8.21 -3.82 -27.12
CA VAL A 190 -7.28 -4.23 -26.06
C VAL A 190 -5.84 -3.93 -26.47
N TRP A 191 -5.42 -4.39 -27.65
CA TRP A 191 -4.06 -4.19 -28.16
C TRP A 191 -3.69 -2.71 -28.32
N SER A 192 -4.62 -1.89 -28.83
CA SER A 192 -4.39 -0.44 -29.01
C SER A 192 -4.03 0.26 -27.71
N GLN A 193 -4.61 -0.16 -26.58
CA GLN A 193 -4.41 0.48 -25.28
C GLN A 193 -3.10 0.02 -24.59
N ILE A 194 -2.70 -1.23 -24.79
CA ILE A 194 -1.56 -1.82 -24.05
C ILE A 194 -0.29 -2.00 -24.86
N SER A 195 -0.32 -1.90 -26.19
CA SER A 195 0.85 -2.09 -27.05
C SER A 195 2.04 -1.23 -26.59
N TYR A 196 1.81 0.07 -26.37
CA TYR A 196 2.82 0.98 -25.80
C TYR A 196 3.35 0.51 -24.43
N VAL A 197 2.47 0.09 -23.52
CA VAL A 197 2.82 -0.40 -22.18
C VAL A 197 3.66 -1.68 -22.24
N VAL A 198 3.29 -2.63 -23.11
CA VAL A 198 4.03 -3.88 -23.37
C VAL A 198 5.40 -3.61 -23.98
N GLU A 199 5.51 -2.61 -24.85
CA GLU A 199 6.75 -2.24 -25.52
C GLU A 199 7.72 -1.47 -24.63
N HIS A 200 7.20 -0.61 -23.74
CA HIS A 200 7.98 0.35 -22.98
C HIS A 200 8.06 0.03 -21.47
N ALA A 201 7.53 -1.12 -21.02
CA ALA A 201 7.67 -1.60 -19.65
C ALA A 201 9.14 -1.67 -19.20
N ASN A 202 9.52 -0.73 -18.35
CA ASN A 202 10.89 -0.55 -17.88
C ASN A 202 10.90 -0.26 -16.36
N GLY A 203 12.10 -0.31 -15.78
CA GLY A 203 12.28 -0.07 -14.36
C GLY A 203 11.70 -1.15 -13.45
N SER A 204 11.49 -0.82 -12.18
CA SER A 204 10.82 -1.67 -11.17
C SER A 204 9.31 -1.45 -11.15
N ILE A 205 8.57 -2.46 -10.68
CA ILE A 205 7.14 -2.38 -10.35
C ILE A 205 6.95 -1.68 -8.99
N GLY A 206 5.93 -0.83 -8.85
CA GLY A 206 5.72 0.04 -7.67
C GLY A 206 4.75 -0.48 -6.61
N ASP A 207 4.88 0.03 -5.37
CA ASP A 207 4.05 -0.27 -4.19
C ASP A 207 3.62 1.07 -3.47
N LEU A 208 3.21 1.11 -2.17
CA LEU A 208 2.27 2.17 -1.66
C LEU A 208 2.67 3.04 -0.40
N TRP A 209 2.49 4.37 -0.57
CA TRP A 209 2.26 5.47 0.42
C TRP A 209 3.38 5.87 1.43
N SER A 210 3.37 7.07 2.10
CA SER A 210 4.13 7.45 3.36
C SER A 210 3.58 8.61 4.28
N TRP A 211 4.20 8.96 5.45
CA TRP A 211 3.85 10.20 6.22
C TRP A 211 4.84 11.38 6.14
N LEU A 212 6.03 11.35 6.76
CA LEU A 212 6.89 12.57 6.79
C LEU A 212 7.35 12.99 5.38
N ILE A 213 7.50 12.00 4.48
CA ILE A 213 7.80 12.23 3.07
C ILE A 213 6.54 12.69 2.31
N VAL A 214 5.33 12.17 2.60
CA VAL A 214 4.06 12.75 2.09
C VAL A 214 3.90 14.21 2.50
N ALA A 215 4.16 14.56 3.77
CA ALA A 215 4.14 15.95 4.23
C ALA A 215 5.20 16.83 3.55
N ALA A 216 6.29 16.24 3.04
CA ALA A 216 7.30 16.96 2.26
C ALA A 216 6.90 17.20 0.80
N HIS A 217 5.90 16.48 0.26
CA HIS A 217 5.31 16.77 -1.06
C HIS A 217 4.33 17.95 -1.03
N VAL A 218 3.83 18.35 0.15
CA VAL A 218 2.96 19.52 0.32
C VAL A 218 3.83 20.77 0.51
N THR A 219 4.26 21.38 -0.59
CA THR A 219 5.11 22.58 -0.59
C THR A 219 4.32 23.86 -0.28
N LEU A 220 4.97 24.86 0.32
CA LEU A 220 4.39 26.21 0.43
C LEU A 220 4.37 26.91 -0.94
N PRO A 221 3.51 27.92 -1.16
CA PRO A 221 3.55 28.75 -2.36
C PRO A 221 4.95 29.33 -2.60
N ASP A 222 5.38 29.34 -3.87
CA ASP A 222 6.68 29.85 -4.33
C ASP A 222 7.93 29.21 -3.67
N ALA A 223 7.77 28.07 -2.98
CA ALA A 223 8.84 27.37 -2.28
C ALA A 223 9.87 26.76 -3.25
N LYS A 224 11.04 27.41 -3.37
CA LYS A 224 12.17 26.91 -4.16
C LYS A 224 12.87 25.73 -3.48
N LEU A 225 13.28 24.76 -4.28
CA LEU A 225 14.12 23.63 -3.88
C LEU A 225 15.60 24.03 -3.84
N PHE A 226 16.27 23.68 -2.74
CA PHE A 226 17.71 23.85 -2.55
C PHE A 226 18.35 22.49 -2.22
N THR A 227 19.06 21.91 -3.18
CA THR A 227 19.80 20.66 -2.96
C THR A 227 21.12 20.97 -2.28
N LEU A 228 21.31 20.46 -1.05
CA LEU A 228 22.51 20.73 -0.24
C LEU A 228 23.62 19.72 -0.54
N SER A 229 23.26 18.44 -0.64
CA SER A 229 24.17 17.34 -1.01
C SER A 229 23.37 16.09 -1.42
N ARG A 230 24.05 15.04 -1.84
CA ARG A 230 23.42 13.75 -2.13
C ARG A 230 22.87 13.14 -0.83
N GLY A 231 21.54 13.17 -0.67
CA GLY A 231 20.84 12.73 0.54
C GLY A 231 20.17 13.86 1.33
N LEU A 232 20.45 15.14 1.03
CA LEU A 232 19.95 16.30 1.77
C LEU A 232 19.46 17.41 0.84
N ALA A 233 18.20 17.80 0.99
CA ALA A 233 17.60 18.92 0.29
C ALA A 233 16.68 19.72 1.21
N PHE A 234 16.47 21.00 0.90
CA PHE A 234 15.60 21.91 1.62
C PHE A 234 14.56 22.48 0.67
N GLN A 235 13.28 22.41 1.06
CA GLN A 235 12.17 23.06 0.36
C GLN A 235 11.05 23.34 1.37
N PRO A 236 10.65 24.61 1.54
CA PRO A 236 9.58 24.98 2.46
C PRO A 236 8.28 24.21 2.16
N SER A 237 7.83 23.44 3.14
CA SER A 237 6.77 22.43 3.00
C SER A 237 6.07 22.18 4.34
N LEU A 238 4.96 21.46 4.32
CA LEU A 238 4.24 21.05 5.53
C LEU A 238 5.15 20.25 6.49
N ALA A 239 6.07 19.44 5.96
CA ALA A 239 7.11 18.77 6.75
C ALA A 239 8.00 19.76 7.54
N LEU A 240 8.34 20.93 6.97
CA LEU A 240 9.11 21.97 7.67
C LEU A 240 8.32 22.59 8.82
N ALA A 241 7.02 22.84 8.61
CA ALA A 241 6.14 23.34 9.66
C ALA A 241 6.02 22.33 10.83
N PHE A 242 5.80 21.05 10.50
CA PHE A 242 5.75 19.96 11.49
C PHE A 242 7.05 19.86 12.29
N ILE A 243 8.21 19.77 11.64
CA ILE A 243 9.48 19.58 12.36
C ILE A 243 9.82 20.79 13.22
N THR A 244 9.55 22.01 12.74
CA THR A 244 9.81 23.26 13.48
C THR A 244 8.94 23.36 14.73
N SER A 245 7.67 22.95 14.63
CA SER A 245 6.75 22.88 15.77
C SER A 245 7.25 21.91 16.83
N TYR A 246 7.73 20.72 16.42
CA TYR A 246 8.33 19.73 17.31
C TYR A 246 9.61 20.25 17.99
N MET A 247 10.56 20.82 17.24
CA MET A 247 11.81 21.36 17.82
C MET A 247 11.54 22.49 18.82
N THR A 248 10.60 23.38 18.49
CA THR A 248 10.20 24.50 19.36
C THR A 248 9.58 23.96 20.66
N TYR A 249 8.63 23.03 20.55
CA TYR A 249 7.98 22.40 21.69
C TYR A 249 8.98 21.67 22.60
N TYR A 250 9.89 20.89 22.03
CA TYR A 250 10.91 20.15 22.79
C TYR A 250 11.90 21.09 23.49
N THR A 251 12.29 22.19 22.86
CA THR A 251 13.18 23.20 23.47
C THR A 251 12.48 23.97 24.60
N LEU A 252 11.16 24.18 24.51
CA LEU A 252 10.36 24.76 25.61
C LEU A 252 10.21 23.79 26.79
N LEU A 253 10.16 22.47 26.55
CA LEU A 253 10.07 21.45 27.61
C LEU A 253 11.40 21.23 28.33
N ASP A 254 12.49 21.10 27.59
CA ASP A 254 13.85 20.99 28.13
C ASP A 254 14.82 21.67 27.16
N PRO A 255 15.37 22.86 27.48
CA PRO A 255 16.18 23.62 26.53
C PRO A 255 17.40 22.85 25.98
N ILE A 256 18.11 22.10 26.82
CA ILE A 256 19.31 21.37 26.38
C ILE A 256 18.92 20.08 25.66
N GLY A 257 17.90 19.36 26.15
CA GLY A 257 17.35 18.19 25.46
C GLY A 257 16.77 18.52 24.08
N GLY A 258 16.04 19.62 23.96
CA GLY A 258 15.48 20.13 22.72
C GLY A 258 16.57 20.60 21.74
N ILE A 259 17.51 21.43 22.19
CA ILE A 259 18.64 21.89 21.35
C ILE A 259 19.46 20.71 20.81
N THR A 260 19.73 19.69 21.63
CA THR A 260 20.44 18.48 21.17
C THR A 260 19.62 17.60 20.24
N TYR A 261 18.29 17.77 20.17
CA TYR A 261 17.44 17.11 19.19
C TYR A 261 17.33 17.88 17.86
N ILE A 262 17.66 19.19 17.82
CA ILE A 262 17.62 19.99 16.58
C ILE A 262 18.42 19.33 15.43
N PRO A 263 19.67 18.86 15.62
CA PRO A 263 20.41 18.17 14.54
C PRO A 263 19.69 16.93 14.01
N VAL A 264 19.03 16.15 14.88
CA VAL A 264 18.25 14.96 14.50
C VAL A 264 17.01 15.37 13.71
N GLY A 265 16.25 16.35 14.21
CA GLY A 265 15.06 16.87 13.52
C GLY A 265 15.39 17.47 12.16
N SER A 266 16.43 18.31 12.09
CA SER A 266 16.93 18.87 10.83
C SER A 266 17.35 17.78 9.85
N LEU A 267 18.07 16.74 10.30
CA LEU A 267 18.45 15.63 9.43
C LEU A 267 17.24 14.84 8.91
N LEU A 268 16.26 14.54 9.77
CA LEU A 268 15.01 13.86 9.38
C LEU A 268 14.22 14.65 8.34
N TYR A 269 14.13 15.98 8.50
CA TYR A 269 13.46 16.85 7.54
C TYR A 269 14.24 16.94 6.22
N LEU A 270 15.54 17.21 6.25
CA LEU A 270 16.36 17.37 5.04
C LEU A 270 16.46 16.07 4.22
N THR A 271 16.45 14.92 4.89
CA THR A 271 16.39 13.60 4.23
C THR A 271 15.00 13.31 3.69
N ALA A 272 13.92 13.60 4.41
CA ALA A 272 12.55 13.43 3.92
C ALA A 272 12.23 14.35 2.72
N THR A 273 12.72 15.59 2.72
CA THR A 273 12.63 16.49 1.56
C THR A 273 13.46 15.97 0.39
N TYR A 274 14.69 15.50 0.60
CA TYR A 274 15.49 14.88 -0.47
C TYR A 274 14.78 13.66 -1.07
N LEU A 275 14.17 12.82 -0.24
CA LEU A 275 13.38 11.67 -0.69
C LEU A 275 12.08 12.10 -1.39
N ALA A 276 11.49 13.24 -1.05
CA ALA A 276 10.32 13.75 -1.76
C ALA A 276 10.65 14.34 -3.14
N THR A 277 11.78 15.02 -3.28
CA THR A 277 12.10 15.80 -4.49
C THR A 277 13.13 15.17 -5.41
N SER A 278 13.91 14.21 -4.91
CA SER A 278 14.98 13.52 -5.65
C SER A 278 15.25 12.12 -5.08
N PRO A 279 14.24 11.24 -4.95
CA PRO A 279 14.44 9.96 -4.31
C PRO A 279 15.41 9.09 -5.10
N PRO A 280 16.33 8.38 -4.41
CA PRO A 280 17.35 7.61 -5.06
C PRO A 280 16.78 6.36 -5.71
N THR A 281 17.30 6.00 -6.89
CA THR A 281 16.88 4.83 -7.68
C THR A 281 17.14 3.46 -7.03
N TRP A 282 17.85 3.42 -5.90
CA TRP A 282 18.00 2.21 -5.08
C TRP A 282 16.93 2.08 -4.01
N LEU A 283 16.16 3.15 -3.74
CA LEU A 283 15.10 3.13 -2.76
C LEU A 283 14.01 2.17 -3.26
N PRO A 284 13.59 1.18 -2.46
CA PRO A 284 12.53 0.30 -2.90
C PRO A 284 11.26 1.13 -3.13
N LEU A 285 10.46 0.67 -4.09
CA LEU A 285 9.14 1.21 -4.41
C LEU A 285 9.15 2.55 -5.20
N THR A 286 10.32 3.04 -5.65
CA THR A 286 10.40 4.19 -6.59
C THR A 286 10.30 3.76 -8.06
N SER A 287 9.57 4.52 -8.87
CA SER A 287 9.48 4.35 -10.33
C SER A 287 10.58 5.12 -11.07
N PRO A 288 11.31 4.55 -12.05
CA PRO A 288 12.41 5.29 -12.71
C PRO A 288 12.02 6.46 -13.63
N GLY A 289 10.74 6.59 -14.01
CA GLY A 289 10.24 7.74 -14.78
C GLY A 289 9.75 8.89 -13.90
N GLU A 290 9.06 8.57 -12.81
CA GLU A 290 8.59 9.51 -11.79
C GLU A 290 9.02 9.00 -10.40
N PRO A 291 10.27 9.28 -9.99
CA PRO A 291 10.78 8.76 -8.74
C PRO A 291 10.09 9.49 -7.58
N SER A 292 9.29 8.75 -6.80
CA SER A 292 8.65 9.23 -5.57
C SER A 292 8.94 8.28 -4.40
N ALA A 293 9.38 8.83 -3.27
CA ALA A 293 9.46 8.09 -2.00
C ALA A 293 8.19 8.19 -1.16
N ILE A 294 7.05 8.57 -1.76
CA ILE A 294 5.75 8.26 -1.16
C ILE A 294 5.70 6.73 -0.95
N PRO A 295 5.56 5.87 -1.97
CA PRO A 295 5.59 4.40 -1.88
C PRO A 295 6.37 3.72 -0.75
N PHE A 296 7.62 4.14 -0.51
CA PHE A 296 8.55 3.48 0.39
C PHE A 296 8.06 3.40 1.87
N ALA A 297 7.31 4.40 2.34
CA ALA A 297 7.47 4.83 3.73
C ALA A 297 6.19 4.87 4.61
N LEU A 298 5.04 4.43 4.10
CA LEU A 298 3.83 4.00 4.84
C LEU A 298 3.79 2.48 4.91
N VAL A 299 4.54 1.79 4.05
CA VAL A 299 5.16 0.51 4.45
C VAL A 299 5.94 0.74 5.75
N VAL A 300 6.89 1.70 5.80
CA VAL A 300 7.61 2.02 7.05
C VAL A 300 6.68 2.53 8.18
N HIS A 301 5.72 3.43 7.90
CA HIS A 301 4.77 3.92 8.91
C HIS A 301 3.88 2.80 9.46
N GLY A 302 3.29 1.99 8.60
CA GLY A 302 2.44 0.85 8.98
C GLY A 302 3.21 -0.20 9.77
N LEU A 303 4.42 -0.55 9.35
CA LEU A 303 5.32 -1.43 10.11
C LEU A 303 5.69 -0.81 11.47
N ALA A 304 5.92 0.50 11.56
CA ALA A 304 6.20 1.17 12.83
C ALA A 304 4.98 1.15 13.78
N TRP A 305 3.77 1.36 13.27
CA TRP A 305 2.53 1.23 14.05
C TRP A 305 2.30 -0.22 14.52
N ILE A 306 2.48 -1.21 13.65
CA ILE A 306 2.39 -2.64 14.01
C ILE A 306 3.41 -2.96 15.11
N ALA A 307 4.66 -2.52 14.97
CA ALA A 307 5.70 -2.69 15.99
C ALA A 307 5.34 -2.02 17.33
N GLN A 308 4.71 -0.84 17.29
CA GLN A 308 4.23 -0.14 18.50
C GLN A 308 3.09 -0.90 19.20
N PHE A 309 2.12 -1.45 18.46
CA PHE A 309 1.06 -2.29 19.03
C PHE A 309 1.59 -3.61 19.59
N ILE A 310 2.53 -4.27 18.89
CA ILE A 310 3.20 -5.49 19.38
C ILE A 310 4.01 -5.18 20.65
N GLY A 311 4.76 -4.08 20.66
CA GLY A 311 5.51 -3.60 21.83
C GLY A 311 4.64 -3.51 23.07
N HIS A 312 3.60 -2.67 23.03
CA HIS A 312 2.72 -2.46 24.19
C HIS A 312 1.87 -3.69 24.54
N GLY A 313 1.29 -4.38 23.55
CA GLY A 313 0.40 -5.51 23.78
C GLY A 313 1.11 -6.79 24.22
N VAL A 314 2.17 -7.19 23.51
CA VAL A 314 2.86 -8.48 23.72
C VAL A 314 3.93 -8.39 24.80
N PHE A 315 4.78 -7.36 24.77
CA PHE A 315 5.92 -7.26 25.69
C PHE A 315 5.61 -6.48 26.97
N GLU A 316 4.72 -5.49 26.92
CA GLU A 316 4.37 -4.68 28.09
C GLU A 316 3.03 -5.06 28.75
N HIS A 317 2.23 -5.92 28.10
CA HIS A 317 0.90 -6.36 28.54
C HIS A 317 -0.05 -5.21 28.92
N ARG A 318 -0.06 -4.14 28.13
CA ARG A 318 -0.90 -2.96 28.35
C ARG A 318 -1.35 -2.33 27.04
N ALA A 319 -2.53 -1.70 27.05
CA ALA A 319 -2.99 -0.92 25.91
C ALA A 319 -2.04 0.26 25.66
N PRO A 320 -1.76 0.63 24.40
CA PRO A 320 -1.03 1.85 24.10
C PRO A 320 -1.85 3.06 24.55
N ALA A 321 -1.21 4.04 25.19
CA ALA A 321 -1.84 5.23 25.79
C ALA A 321 -2.41 6.25 24.78
N LEU A 322 -2.68 5.82 23.54
CA LEU A 322 -3.23 6.62 22.44
C LEU A 322 -4.61 7.19 22.75
N LEU A 323 -5.46 6.45 23.48
CA LEU A 323 -6.79 6.89 23.85
C LEU A 323 -6.81 7.75 25.13
N ASP A 324 -5.79 7.60 25.99
CA ASP A 324 -5.71 8.30 27.27
C ASP A 324 -4.98 9.65 27.16
N ASN A 325 -3.94 9.74 26.31
CA ASN A 325 -3.15 10.95 26.13
C ASN A 325 -2.43 11.00 24.76
N LEU A 326 -3.16 11.43 23.72
CA LEU A 326 -2.63 11.63 22.36
C LEU A 326 -1.36 12.49 22.31
N VAL A 327 -1.27 13.55 23.13
CA VAL A 327 -0.10 14.43 23.19
C VAL A 327 1.13 13.66 23.70
N GLN A 328 0.95 12.81 24.70
CA GLN A 328 2.02 11.95 25.20
C GLN A 328 2.43 10.88 24.20
N ALA A 329 1.45 10.23 23.55
CA ALA A 329 1.69 9.14 22.61
C ALA A 329 2.36 9.59 21.29
N LEU A 330 1.92 10.72 20.72
CA LEU A 330 2.40 11.19 19.41
C LEU A 330 3.50 12.24 19.52
N VAL A 331 3.41 13.17 20.47
CA VAL A 331 4.33 14.32 20.55
C VAL A 331 5.48 14.07 21.53
N LEU A 332 5.22 13.53 22.73
CA LEU A 332 6.26 13.36 23.76
C LEU A 332 7.09 12.08 23.60
N ALA A 333 6.55 11.01 23.01
CA ALA A 333 7.23 9.72 22.93
C ALA A 333 8.61 9.77 22.22
N PRO A 334 8.78 10.44 21.06
CA PRO A 334 10.11 10.55 20.42
C PRO A 334 11.11 11.33 21.30
N PHE A 335 10.64 12.37 22.00
CA PHE A 335 11.49 13.15 22.90
C PHE A 335 11.92 12.37 24.14
N PHE A 336 11.03 11.52 24.68
CA PHE A 336 11.36 10.64 25.79
C PHE A 336 12.48 9.67 25.43
N VAL A 337 12.45 9.07 24.23
CA VAL A 337 13.51 8.19 23.72
C VAL A 337 14.85 8.95 23.60
N HIS A 338 14.83 10.19 23.10
CA HIS A 338 16.03 11.04 23.05
C HIS A 338 16.57 11.37 24.44
N LEU A 339 15.71 11.71 25.40
CA LEU A 339 16.12 11.98 26.78
C LEU A 339 16.75 10.75 27.46
N GLU A 340 16.19 9.55 27.28
CA GLU A 340 16.80 8.30 27.76
C GLU A 340 18.16 8.02 27.11
N ALA A 341 18.34 8.34 25.82
CA ALA A 341 19.66 8.26 25.17
C ALA A 341 20.65 9.27 25.78
N LEU A 342 20.24 10.51 26.05
CA LEU A 342 21.07 11.51 26.75
C LEU A 342 21.43 11.05 28.17
N PHE A 343 20.49 10.44 28.88
CA PHE A 343 20.71 9.87 30.22
C PHE A 343 21.70 8.69 30.20
N ALA A 344 21.62 7.82 29.19
CA ALA A 344 22.43 6.61 29.08
C ALA A 344 23.85 6.87 28.57
N PHE A 345 24.00 7.66 27.50
CA PHE A 345 25.29 7.83 26.80
C PHE A 345 26.07 9.07 27.25
N PHE A 346 25.39 10.10 27.74
CA PHE A 346 26.01 11.39 28.10
C PHE A 346 25.87 11.74 29.59
N ASN A 347 25.31 10.82 30.41
CA ASN A 347 25.02 11.02 31.83
C ASN A 347 24.25 12.33 32.10
N TYR A 348 23.35 12.70 31.18
CA TYR A 348 22.63 13.97 31.24
C TYR A 348 21.71 14.02 32.46
N LYS A 349 21.70 15.14 33.20
CA LYS A 349 20.90 15.38 34.42
C LYS A 349 20.81 14.15 35.36
N PRO A 350 21.95 13.67 35.92
CA PRO A 350 22.02 12.38 36.61
C PRO A 350 21.09 12.29 37.83
N ASP A 351 20.91 13.39 38.57
CA ASP A 351 19.97 13.44 39.71
C ASP A 351 18.51 13.31 39.30
N LEU A 352 18.13 13.84 38.12
CA LEU A 352 16.79 13.70 37.57
C LEU A 352 16.56 12.26 37.14
N HIS A 353 17.49 11.69 36.38
CA HIS A 353 17.47 10.29 35.94
C HIS A 353 17.36 9.32 37.14
N LYS A 354 18.14 9.56 38.21
CA LYS A 354 18.07 8.80 39.47
C LYS A 354 16.71 8.93 40.16
N LYS A 355 16.12 10.14 40.22
CA LYS A 355 14.78 10.39 40.77
C LYS A 355 13.67 9.72 39.95
N ILE A 356 13.78 9.73 38.61
CA ILE A 356 12.84 9.07 37.70
C ILE A 356 12.88 7.55 37.94
N LYS A 357 14.08 6.92 37.90
CA LYS A 357 14.24 5.49 38.16
C LYS A 357 13.73 5.07 39.54
N ALA A 358 13.99 5.87 40.58
CA ALA A 358 13.46 5.61 41.93
C ALA A 358 11.92 5.64 41.98
N ARG A 359 11.28 6.66 41.38
CA ARG A 359 9.81 6.78 41.32
C ARG A 359 9.16 5.69 40.47
N ALA A 360 9.77 5.33 39.34
CA ALA A 360 9.31 4.23 38.49
C ALA A 360 9.36 2.89 39.24
N GLY A 361 10.48 2.60 39.92
CA GLY A 361 10.63 1.40 40.74
C GLY A 361 9.62 1.30 41.89
N LEU A 362 9.29 2.42 42.54
CA LEU A 362 8.22 2.46 43.56
C LEU A 362 6.85 2.15 42.94
N ARG A 363 6.46 2.82 41.85
CA ARG A 363 5.19 2.57 41.16
C ARG A 363 5.03 1.12 40.70
N ILE A 364 6.08 0.50 40.17
CA ILE A 364 6.06 -0.91 39.76
C ILE A 364 5.80 -1.83 40.96
N ARG A 365 6.44 -1.58 42.11
CA ARG A 365 6.21 -2.34 43.35
C ARG A 365 4.78 -2.20 43.86
N ASP A 366 4.24 -0.98 43.82
CA ASP A 366 2.87 -0.71 44.28
C ASP A 366 1.82 -1.33 43.34
N MET A 367 2.02 -1.25 42.01
CA MET A 367 1.19 -1.95 41.03
C MET A 367 1.21 -3.47 41.23
N ASN A 368 2.38 -4.06 41.50
CA ASN A 368 2.51 -5.49 41.74
C ASN A 368 1.80 -5.91 43.06
N ARG A 369 1.89 -5.09 44.12
CA ARG A 369 1.15 -5.29 45.37
C ARG A 369 -0.37 -5.14 45.21
N GLN A 370 -0.83 -4.26 44.33
CA GLN A 370 -2.26 -4.15 44.00
C GLN A 370 -2.75 -5.33 43.15
N LYS A 371 -1.93 -5.85 42.24
CA LYS A 371 -2.24 -7.07 41.49
C LYS A 371 -2.34 -8.30 42.40
N SER A 372 -1.41 -8.48 43.35
CA SER A 372 -1.48 -9.63 44.28
C SER A 372 -2.73 -9.58 45.17
N ARG A 373 -3.06 -8.42 45.72
CA ARG A 373 -4.29 -8.19 46.53
C ARG A 373 -5.62 -8.27 45.77
N LYS A 374 -5.58 -8.44 44.44
CA LYS A 374 -6.77 -8.70 43.60
C LYS A 374 -6.84 -10.16 43.11
N ALA A 375 -5.82 -10.96 43.43
CA ALA A 375 -5.73 -12.38 43.12
C ALA A 375 -5.92 -13.26 44.38
N GLU A 376 -5.73 -12.67 45.56
CA GLU A 376 -6.37 -13.07 46.83
C GLU A 376 -7.84 -12.62 46.86
#